data_AF-A0A4Y9TL76-F1
#
_entry.id   AF-A0A4Y9TL76-F1
#
_cell.length_a   1.000
_cell.length_b   1.000
_cell.length_c   1.000
_cell.angle_alpha   90.00
_cell.angle_beta   90.00
_cell.angle_gamma   90.00
#
_symmetry.space_group_name_H-M   'P 1'
#
loop_
_entity.id
_entity.type
_entity.pdbx_description
1 polymer ?
#
loop_
_entity_poly.entity_id
_entity_poly.type
_entity_poly.pdbx_seq_one_letter_code
_entity_poly.pdbx_strand_id
1 'polypeptide(L)' 'MNRQKKLQQLFKAKAKKASAKLAPKSKDRYISKAEREKLAAEADQAPSLSLQD' A
#
# COMPACT_ATOMS: atom_id res chain seq x y z
N MET A 1 11.71 -25.46 -19.75
CA MET A 1 12.40 -25.61 -18.45
C MET A 1 13.89 -25.65 -18.68
N ASN A 2 14.54 -24.49 -18.59
CA ASN A 2 16.00 -24.35 -18.61
C ASN A 2 16.35 -23.53 -17.36
N ARG A 3 17.42 -23.90 -16.63
CA ARG A 3 17.81 -23.24 -15.37
C ARG A 3 17.85 -21.72 -15.49
N GLN A 4 18.37 -21.21 -16.61
CA GLN A 4 18.45 -19.79 -16.91
C GLN A 4 17.08 -19.10 -16.92
N LYS A 5 16.05 -19.71 -17.54
CA LYS A 5 14.69 -19.16 -17.54
C LYS A 5 14.08 -19.14 -16.13
N LYS A 6 14.33 -20.19 -15.33
CA LYS A 6 13.85 -20.28 -13.95
C LYS A 6 14.49 -19.24 -13.05
N LEU A 7 15.80 -19.02 -13.19
CA LEU A 7 16.53 -17.96 -12.49
C LEU A 7 16.01 -16.57 -12.86
N GLN A 8 15.84 -16.30 -14.16
CA GLN A 8 15.27 -15.02 -14.62
C GLN A 8 13.87 -14.76 -14.07
N GLN A 9 13.01 -15.78 -14.04
CA GLN A 9 11.66 -15.66 -13.47
C GLN A 9 11.70 -15.35 -11.97
N LEU A 10 12.57 -16.05 -11.21
CA LEU A 10 12.78 -15.80 -9.79
C LEU A 10 13.28 -14.38 -9.51
N PHE A 11 14.28 -13.90 -10.26
CA PHE A 11 14.80 -12.55 -10.10
C PHE A 11 13.76 -11.48 -10.42
N LYS A 12 13.00 -11.65 -11.51
CA LYS A 12 11.90 -10.72 -11.87
C LYS A 12 10.82 -10.68 -10.79
N ALA A 13 10.44 -11.83 -10.22
CA ALA A 13 9.46 -11.89 -9.15
C ALA A 13 9.96 -11.20 -7.87
N LYS A 14 11.22 -11.40 -7.49
CA LYS A 14 11.84 -10.74 -6.33
C LYS A 14 11.94 -9.23 -6.53
N ALA A 15 12.37 -8.77 -7.70
CA ALA A 15 12.45 -7.35 -8.03
C ALA A 15 11.06 -6.68 -7.94
N LYS A 16 10.02 -7.29 -8.54
CA LYS A 16 8.65 -6.78 -8.47
C LYS A 16 8.13 -6.68 -7.03
N LYS A 17 8.44 -7.67 -6.18
CA LYS A 17 8.08 -7.64 -4.75
C LYS A 17 8.83 -6.54 -3.99
N ALA A 18 10.11 -6.31 -4.28
CA ALA A 18 10.89 -5.24 -3.65
C ALA A 18 10.36 -3.85 -4.07
N SER A 19 10.12 -3.63 -5.36
CA SER A 19 9.56 -2.37 -5.87
C SER A 19 8.18 -2.07 -5.29
N ALA A 20 7.32 -3.09 -5.14
CA ALA A 20 5.99 -2.91 -4.56
C ALA A 20 6.02 -2.59 -3.06
N LYS A 21 7.08 -2.98 -2.34
CA LYS A 21 7.28 -2.62 -0.94
C LYS A 21 7.86 -1.21 -0.78
N LEU A 22 8.77 -0.82 -1.67
CA LEU A 22 9.44 0.47 -1.62
C LEU A 22 8.52 1.62 -2.10
N ALA A 23 7.67 1.36 -3.08
CA ALA A 23 6.71 2.34 -3.60
C ALA A 23 5.29 1.99 -3.08
N PRO A 24 4.80 2.67 -2.03
CA PRO A 24 3.39 2.56 -1.67
C PRO A 24 2.54 2.92 -2.89
N LYS A 25 1.63 2.00 -3.25
CA LYS A 25 0.89 2.05 -4.51
C LYS A 25 -0.15 3.18 -4.54
N SER A 26 -0.44 3.78 -3.38
CA SER A 26 -1.28 4.95 -3.25
C SER A 26 -0.40 6.18 -3.07
N LYS A 27 -0.42 7.07 -4.07
CA LYS A 27 -0.33 8.49 -3.76
C LYS A 27 -1.56 8.85 -2.93
N ASP A 28 -1.42 9.72 -1.96
CA ASP A 28 -2.59 10.26 -1.25
C ASP A 28 -3.57 10.78 -2.31
N ARG A 29 -4.79 10.25 -2.29
CA ARG A 29 -5.85 10.74 -3.17
C ARG A 29 -5.97 12.22 -2.91
N TYR A 30 -6.02 13.02 -3.98
CA TYR A 30 -6.33 14.43 -3.82
C TYR A 30 -7.77 14.52 -3.31
N ILE A 31 -7.91 14.88 -2.04
CA ILE A 31 -9.16 15.07 -1.35
C ILE A 31 -9.39 16.58 -1.31
N SER A 32 -10.57 17.03 -1.76
CA SER A 32 -10.91 18.45 -1.73
C SER A 32 -10.91 18.98 -0.28
N LYS A 33 -10.75 20.30 -0.08
CA LYS A 33 -10.73 20.88 1.28
C LYS A 33 -11.95 20.47 2.13
N ALA A 34 -13.13 20.46 1.52
CA ALA A 34 -14.38 20.05 2.17
C ALA A 34 -14.39 18.58 2.60
N GLU A 35 -13.82 17.68 1.80
CA GLU A 35 -13.75 16.25 2.14
C GLU A 35 -12.67 15.96 3.19
N ARG A 36 -11.61 16.79 3.27
CA ARG A 36 -10.59 16.67 4.32
C ARG A 36 -11.15 17.02 5.70
N GLU A 37 -11.99 18.06 5.77
CA GLU A 37 -12.70 18.44 7.01
C GLU A 37 -13.69 17.36 7.45
N LYS A 38 -14.40 16.76 6.50
CA LYS A 38 -15.30 15.62 6.78
C LYS A 38 -14.54 14.41 7.30
N LEU A 39 -13.41 14.06 6.68
CA LEU A 39 -12.59 12.93 7.13
C LEU A 39 -11.90 13.19 8.47
N ALA A 40 -11.52 14.43 8.78
CA ALA A 40 -10.99 14.79 10.11
C ALA A 40 -12.08 14.67 11.18
N ALA A 41 -13.30 15.16 10.90
CA ALA A 41 -14.44 15.04 11.80
C ALA A 41 -14.89 13.57 12.00
N GLU A 42 -14.83 12.75 10.95
CA GLU A 42 -15.11 11.30 11.04
C GLU A 42 -13.99 10.54 11.76
N ALA A 43 -12.73 10.93 11.57
CA ALA A 43 -11.59 10.33 12.28
C ALA A 43 -11.61 10.65 13.79
N ASP A 44 -12.01 11.86 14.18
CA ASP A 44 -12.21 12.23 15.59
C ASP A 44 -13.45 11.55 16.21
N GLN A 45 -14.40 11.08 15.40
CA GLN A 45 -15.59 10.34 15.84
C GLN A 45 -15.45 8.81 15.80
N ALA A 46 -14.29 8.27 15.38
CA ALA A 46 -14.02 6.84 15.43
C ALA A 46 -13.19 6.50 16.68
N PRO A 47 -13.79 6.33 17.87
CA PRO A 47 -13.08 5.72 18.97
C PRO A 47 -12.84 4.25 18.62
N SER A 48 -11.59 3.82 18.76
CA SER A 48 -11.23 2.45 19.12
C SER A 48 -11.89 1.31 18.31
N LEU A 49 -11.35 0.96 17.14
CA LEU A 49 -11.49 -0.42 16.64
C LEU A 49 -10.14 -0.94 16.15
N SER A 50 -9.64 -1.95 16.89
CA SER A 50 -8.47 -2.82 16.67
C SER A 50 -7.13 -2.38 17.27
N LEU A 51 -7.08 -2.37 18.60
CA LEU A 51 -5.89 -2.78 19.37
C LEU A 51 -6.31 -3.92 20.30
N GLN A 52 -6.17 -5.18 19.87
CA GLN A 52 -6.09 -6.37 20.74
C GLN A 52 -5.70 -7.63 19.93
N ASP A 53 -4.64 -8.26 20.43
CA ASP A 53 -4.04 -9.61 20.22
C ASP A 53 -3.48 -10.05 18.85
#